data_AF-A0AAW0LKU6-F1
#
_entry.id   AF-A0AAW0LKU6-F1
#
_cell.length_a   1.000
_cell.length_b   1.000
_cell.length_c   1.000
_cell.angle_alpha   90.00
_cell.angle_beta   90.00
_cell.angle_gamma   90.00
#
_symmetry.space_group_name_H-M   'P 1'
#
loop_
_entity.id
_entity.type
_entity.pdbx_description
1 polymer ?
#
loop_
_entity_poly.entity_id
_entity_poly.type
_entity_poly.pdbx_seq_one_letter_code
_entity_poly.pdbx_strand_id
1 'polypeptide(L)'
;MKSYMFIFLSLAFLLGSTWAEQCGRQANGAPTWMVWHHKRSLWKWLPKPILISLSLFNELLKHRNDNRCPSHGFYTYDAFITAARSFGGFGTTGDVNTRKRELAAFLAQTSHETTGGGGWANAPDGPYAWGYCFVREGTKETHCNDKAPCPPGKQYYGRGPIQLTNNHNYDLAGKAIKVDLINNPDLVATNRVISFKTAIWFWMTPQDNKPSSHNVIIGQWTPSPADRSAGRVPGYGVITNIINGGLECGKGPNNKEANDKVADRIGFYKRYCNILGLGYGNNLDCYNQKPFGSAWAEQCGRQANGAVCPNGLCCSQHGWCGTTNDHCGNGCQSQCKPAATTPSKPTPTPSGGGGDDVGSLISLSLFNELLKHRNDNRCPSHGFYTYDAFITAARSFGGFGTTGDVNTRKRELAAFLAQTSHETTGGGGWANAPDGPYAWGYCFVREGTKETHCNDKAPCPPGKQYYGRGPIQLTNNHNYDLAGKAIKVDLINNPDLVATNRVISFKTAIWFWMTPQDNKPSSHNVIIGQWTPSPADRSAGRVPGYGVITNIINGGLECGKGPNNKEANDKVADRIGFYKRYCNILGLGYGNNLDCSNQKPFG
;
A
#
# COMPACT_ATOMS: atom_id res chain seq x y z
N MET A 1 -14.90 -43.05 12.16
CA MET A 1 -14.85 -42.13 13.32
C MET A 1 -14.30 -40.75 12.92
N LYS A 2 -15.03 -40.01 12.08
CA LYS A 2 -14.69 -38.65 11.66
C LYS A 2 -15.98 -37.84 11.43
N SER A 3 -16.78 -37.65 12.50
CA SER A 3 -17.97 -36.78 12.44
C SER A 3 -18.35 -36.10 13.77
N TYR A 4 -17.48 -36.08 14.78
CA TYR A 4 -17.82 -35.53 16.12
C TYR A 4 -16.88 -34.43 16.62
N MET A 5 -16.15 -33.74 15.73
CA MET A 5 -15.20 -32.69 16.12
C MET A 5 -15.53 -31.33 15.48
N PHE A 6 -16.82 -31.04 15.30
CA PHE A 6 -17.29 -29.73 14.81
C PHE A 6 -18.45 -29.12 15.62
N ILE A 7 -18.87 -29.76 16.73
CA ILE A 7 -19.98 -29.25 17.57
C ILE A 7 -19.51 -28.63 18.90
N PHE A 8 -18.24 -28.75 19.28
CA PHE A 8 -17.75 -28.21 20.57
C PHE A 8 -17.12 -26.82 20.54
N LEU A 9 -16.98 -26.18 19.37
CA LEU A 9 -16.43 -24.81 19.29
C LEU A 9 -17.48 -23.68 19.20
N SER A 10 -18.77 -24.01 19.21
CA SER A 10 -19.84 -23.02 19.03
C SER A 10 -20.66 -22.71 20.29
N LEU A 11 -20.40 -23.36 21.44
CA LEU A 11 -21.11 -23.07 22.70
C LEU A 11 -20.30 -22.23 23.72
N ALA A 12 -18.99 -22.03 23.52
CA ALA A 12 -18.15 -21.30 24.47
C ALA A 12 -18.22 -19.77 24.33
N PHE A 13 -19.01 -19.24 23.40
CA PHE A 13 -19.12 -17.80 23.12
C PHE A 13 -20.39 -17.13 23.67
N LEU A 14 -21.25 -17.85 24.39
CA LEU A 14 -22.53 -17.31 24.89
C LEU A 14 -22.72 -17.29 26.41
N LEU A 15 -21.76 -17.76 27.22
CA LEU A 15 -21.85 -17.63 28.68
C LEU A 15 -20.54 -17.06 29.24
N GLY A 16 -20.67 -15.93 29.92
CA GLY A 16 -19.57 -15.19 30.52
C GLY A 16 -18.84 -16.01 31.58
N SER A 17 -17.54 -15.70 31.70
CA SER A 17 -16.70 -15.80 32.90
C SER A 17 -17.23 -16.66 34.06
N THR A 18 -16.68 -17.88 34.22
CA THR A 18 -16.32 -18.55 35.50
C THR A 18 -16.03 -20.03 35.23
N TRP A 19 -14.88 -20.36 34.63
CA TRP A 19 -14.43 -21.76 34.50
C TRP A 19 -12.89 -21.87 34.56
N ALA A 20 -12.27 -21.08 35.46
CA ALA A 20 -10.82 -21.12 35.70
C ALA A 20 -10.46 -21.58 37.13
N GLU A 21 -11.42 -22.00 37.96
CA GLU A 21 -11.16 -22.40 39.36
C GLU A 21 -11.48 -23.86 39.71
N GLN A 22 -11.85 -24.72 38.75
CA GLN A 22 -12.20 -26.13 39.05
C GLN A 22 -11.44 -27.22 38.26
N CYS A 23 -10.30 -26.91 37.66
CA CYS A 23 -9.38 -27.93 37.10
C CYS A 23 -8.01 -27.94 37.80
N GLY A 24 -8.03 -27.92 39.15
CA GLY A 24 -6.84 -27.92 40.00
C GLY A 24 -6.75 -29.10 40.96
N ARG A 25 -7.44 -30.22 40.71
CA ARG A 25 -7.30 -31.46 41.51
C ARG A 25 -7.48 -32.69 40.63
N GLN A 26 -6.37 -33.23 40.13
CA GLN A 26 -6.07 -34.65 39.87
C GLN A 26 -5.04 -34.75 38.75
N ALA A 27 -3.76 -34.69 39.13
CA ALA A 27 -2.65 -35.36 38.43
C ALA A 27 -1.42 -35.27 39.32
N ASN A 28 -1.19 -36.32 40.11
CA ASN A 28 0.09 -36.57 40.75
C ASN A 28 1.11 -36.94 39.66
N GLY A 29 2.25 -36.23 39.61
CA GLY A 29 3.47 -36.69 38.95
C GLY A 29 3.73 -36.15 37.53
N ALA A 30 4.23 -34.91 37.42
CA ALA A 30 5.13 -34.48 36.34
C ALA A 30 5.91 -33.22 36.76
N PRO A 31 7.21 -33.07 36.42
CA PRO A 31 8.05 -31.96 36.89
C PRO A 31 7.66 -30.60 36.28
N THR A 32 7.70 -29.57 37.12
CA THR A 32 7.13 -28.22 36.97
C THR A 32 7.93 -27.21 36.12
N TRP A 33 8.58 -27.64 35.03
CA TRP A 33 9.33 -26.69 34.18
C TRP A 33 8.92 -26.63 32.69
N MET A 34 7.88 -27.36 32.27
CA MET A 34 7.51 -27.48 30.84
C MET A 34 6.17 -26.88 30.39
N VAL A 35 5.49 -26.04 31.20
CA VAL A 35 4.14 -25.53 30.84
C VAL A 35 4.07 -24.01 30.60
N TRP A 36 5.15 -23.23 30.78
CA TRP A 36 5.08 -21.77 30.68
C TRP A 36 5.49 -21.13 29.34
N HIS A 37 5.87 -21.90 28.31
CA HIS A 37 6.35 -21.32 27.04
C HIS A 37 5.47 -21.56 25.79
N HIS A 38 4.36 -22.28 25.87
CA HIS A 38 3.54 -22.60 24.67
C HIS A 38 2.22 -21.82 24.53
N LYS A 39 1.77 -21.04 25.51
CA LYS A 39 0.53 -20.24 25.38
C LYS A 39 0.69 -18.85 24.73
N ARG A 40 1.94 -18.35 24.57
CA ARG A 40 2.19 -17.06 23.90
C ARG A 40 2.29 -17.14 22.37
N SER A 41 2.43 -18.32 21.77
CA SER A 41 2.60 -18.45 20.32
C SER A 41 1.28 -18.45 19.55
N LEU A 42 0.17 -18.89 20.16
CA LEU A 42 -1.15 -18.99 19.52
C LEU A 42 -1.88 -17.63 19.39
N TRP A 43 -1.56 -16.65 20.24
CA TRP A 43 -2.17 -15.30 20.18
C TRP A 43 -1.60 -14.42 19.06
N LYS A 44 -0.44 -14.79 18.49
CA LYS A 44 0.20 -14.06 17.38
C LYS A 44 -0.47 -14.27 16.02
N TRP A 45 -1.38 -15.23 15.91
CA TRP A 45 -2.02 -15.66 14.66
C TRP A 45 -3.51 -15.32 14.58
N LEU A 46 -4.08 -14.73 15.63
CA LEU A 46 -5.44 -14.19 15.58
C LEU A 46 -5.40 -12.79 14.97
N PRO A 47 -6.36 -12.42 14.09
CA PRO A 47 -6.52 -11.05 13.66
C PRO A 47 -6.58 -10.16 14.90
N LYS A 48 -5.73 -9.13 14.96
CA LYS A 48 -5.79 -8.14 16.03
C LYS A 48 -7.23 -7.62 16.10
N PRO A 49 -7.92 -7.69 17.25
CA PRO A 49 -9.29 -7.22 17.33
C PRO A 49 -9.32 -5.70 17.16
N ILE A 50 -10.41 -5.22 16.55
CA ILE A 50 -10.76 -3.80 16.59
C ILE A 50 -11.13 -3.48 18.04
N LEU A 51 -10.46 -2.49 18.64
CA LEU A 51 -10.52 -2.21 20.07
C LEU A 51 -11.74 -1.36 20.47
N ILE A 52 -12.94 -1.84 20.15
CA ILE A 52 -14.19 -1.17 20.50
C ILE A 52 -15.28 -2.20 20.81
N SER A 53 -15.81 -2.14 22.04
CA SER A 53 -16.96 -2.94 22.45
C SER A 53 -18.27 -2.24 22.06
N LEU A 54 -19.39 -2.96 22.12
CA LEU A 54 -20.73 -2.37 21.95
C LEU A 54 -20.97 -1.25 22.97
N SER A 55 -20.60 -1.45 24.25
CA SER A 55 -20.75 -0.44 25.29
C SER A 55 -19.95 0.83 25.00
N LEU A 56 -18.70 0.67 24.57
CA LEU A 56 -17.83 1.79 24.21
C LEU A 56 -18.32 2.51 22.94
N PHE A 57 -18.79 1.76 21.93
CA PHE A 57 -19.41 2.35 20.74
C PHE A 57 -20.65 3.17 21.11
N ASN A 58 -21.48 2.66 22.02
CA ASN A 58 -22.65 3.37 22.52
C ASN A 58 -22.27 4.61 23.32
N GLU A 59 -21.20 4.57 24.14
CA GLU A 59 -20.75 5.73 24.89
C GLU A 59 -20.16 6.84 24.00
N LEU A 60 -19.38 6.45 22.98
CA LEU A 60 -18.82 7.39 22.01
C LEU A 60 -19.93 8.06 21.18
N LEU A 61 -20.90 7.28 20.72
CA LEU A 61 -22.02 7.75 19.88
C LEU A 61 -23.34 7.78 20.64
N LYS A 62 -23.33 8.42 21.82
CA LYS A 62 -24.37 8.37 22.86
C LYS A 62 -25.78 8.67 22.35
N HIS A 63 -25.95 9.77 21.61
CA HIS A 63 -27.28 10.27 21.21
C HIS A 63 -27.67 9.92 19.77
N ARG A 64 -26.90 9.09 19.04
CA ARG A 64 -27.21 8.76 17.64
C ARG A 64 -28.57 8.10 17.42
N ASN A 65 -29.12 7.47 18.46
CA ASN A 65 -30.42 6.79 18.45
C ASN A 65 -31.53 7.60 19.12
N ASP A 66 -31.27 8.85 19.52
CA ASP A 66 -32.31 9.73 20.03
C ASP A 66 -33.35 10.00 18.93
N ASN A 67 -34.63 10.10 19.30
CA ASN A 67 -35.73 10.32 18.34
C ASN A 67 -35.60 11.64 17.57
N ARG A 68 -34.83 12.61 18.08
CA ARG A 68 -34.51 13.86 17.39
C ARG A 68 -33.55 13.66 16.22
N CYS A 69 -32.85 12.52 16.16
CA CYS A 69 -31.94 12.20 15.08
C CYS A 69 -32.67 11.48 13.93
N PRO A 70 -32.64 12.00 12.70
CA PRO A 70 -33.25 11.33 11.55
C PRO A 70 -32.66 9.95 11.25
N SER A 71 -31.45 9.66 11.73
CA SER A 71 -30.78 8.37 11.57
C SER A 71 -31.05 7.36 12.68
N HIS A 72 -31.94 7.64 13.65
CA HIS A 72 -32.15 6.78 14.81
C HIS A 72 -32.33 5.30 14.41
N GLY A 73 -31.54 4.41 15.01
CA GLY A 73 -31.55 2.97 14.71
C GLY A 73 -30.81 2.52 13.45
N PHE A 74 -30.28 3.45 12.63
CA PHE A 74 -29.55 3.12 11.40
C PHE A 74 -28.10 2.65 11.68
N TYR A 75 -27.35 3.44 12.46
CA TYR A 75 -25.93 3.21 12.74
C TYR A 75 -25.74 2.22 13.90
N THR A 76 -25.66 0.94 13.57
CA THR A 76 -25.47 -0.14 14.56
C THR A 76 -24.01 -0.56 14.70
N TYR A 77 -23.66 -1.04 15.89
CA TYR A 77 -22.33 -1.58 16.19
C TYR A 77 -21.97 -2.75 15.25
N ASP A 78 -22.90 -3.68 15.02
CA ASP A 78 -22.64 -4.83 14.15
C ASP A 78 -22.36 -4.42 12.70
N ALA A 79 -23.05 -3.38 12.22
CA ALA A 79 -22.78 -2.83 10.89
C ALA A 79 -21.39 -2.20 10.81
N PHE A 80 -20.98 -1.45 11.83
CA PHE A 80 -19.64 -0.89 11.92
C PHE A 80 -18.57 -1.99 11.93
N ILE A 81 -18.71 -3.00 12.80
CA ILE A 81 -17.74 -4.11 12.89
C ILE A 81 -17.70 -4.92 11.59
N THR A 82 -18.85 -5.19 10.98
CA THR A 82 -18.93 -5.91 9.70
C THR A 82 -18.23 -5.14 8.58
N ALA A 83 -18.46 -3.83 8.49
CA ALA A 83 -17.77 -2.98 7.53
C ALA A 83 -16.27 -2.92 7.81
N ALA A 84 -15.86 -2.66 9.05
CA ALA A 84 -14.47 -2.55 9.46
C ALA A 84 -13.64 -3.80 9.16
N ARG A 85 -14.22 -5.00 9.34
CA ARG A 85 -13.58 -6.27 8.96
C ARG A 85 -13.28 -6.42 7.47
N SER A 86 -13.91 -5.61 6.61
CA SER A 86 -13.66 -5.61 5.17
C SER A 86 -12.40 -4.81 4.78
N PHE A 87 -11.78 -4.08 5.72
CA PHE A 87 -10.63 -3.22 5.46
C PHE A 87 -9.46 -3.60 6.35
N GLY A 88 -8.52 -4.36 5.79
CA GLY A 88 -7.29 -4.75 6.49
C GLY A 88 -6.52 -3.52 6.98
N GLY A 89 -6.08 -3.55 8.25
CA GLY A 89 -5.32 -2.47 8.88
C GLY A 89 -6.16 -1.46 9.66
N PHE A 90 -7.41 -1.22 9.28
CA PHE A 90 -8.29 -0.28 9.99
C PHE A 90 -8.53 -0.72 11.44
N GLY A 91 -8.12 0.12 12.41
CA GLY A 91 -8.24 -0.17 13.84
C GLY A 91 -7.39 -1.35 14.32
N THR A 92 -6.49 -1.86 13.47
CA THR A 92 -5.67 -3.06 13.73
C THR A 92 -4.18 -2.86 13.50
N THR A 93 -3.77 -1.74 12.91
CA THR A 93 -2.37 -1.36 12.69
C THR A 93 -1.77 -0.61 13.91
N GLY A 94 -0.50 -0.90 14.21
CA GLY A 94 0.23 -0.26 15.32
C GLY A 94 0.01 -0.90 16.69
N ASP A 95 0.38 -0.15 17.73
CA ASP A 95 0.18 -0.52 19.13
C ASP A 95 -1.27 -0.27 19.59
N VAL A 96 -1.58 -0.52 20.87
CA VAL A 96 -2.93 -0.31 21.42
C VAL A 96 -3.35 1.16 21.33
N ASN A 97 -2.44 2.10 21.61
CA ASN A 97 -2.74 3.53 21.61
C ASN A 97 -2.93 4.04 20.18
N THR A 98 -2.13 3.57 19.21
CA THR A 98 -2.32 3.87 17.79
C THR A 98 -3.70 3.40 17.31
N ARG A 99 -4.09 2.16 17.64
CA ARG A 99 -5.39 1.60 17.24
C ARG A 99 -6.57 2.34 17.85
N LYS A 100 -6.50 2.66 19.15
CA LYS A 100 -7.51 3.48 19.81
C LYS A 100 -7.57 4.89 19.21
N ARG A 101 -6.41 5.48 18.87
CA ARG A 101 -6.32 6.82 18.27
C ARG A 101 -6.93 6.86 16.88
N GLU A 102 -6.69 5.83 16.07
CA GLU A 102 -7.35 5.69 14.76
C GLU A 102 -8.86 5.61 14.91
N LEU A 103 -9.38 4.78 15.83
CA LEU A 103 -10.81 4.70 16.10
C LEU A 103 -11.39 6.04 16.56
N ALA A 104 -10.70 6.73 17.48
CA ALA A 104 -11.09 8.06 17.93
C ALA A 104 -11.15 9.06 16.77
N ALA A 105 -10.12 9.08 15.92
CA ALA A 105 -10.01 10.03 14.81
C ALA A 105 -11.05 9.77 13.72
N PHE A 106 -11.23 8.50 13.31
CA PHE A 106 -12.25 8.12 12.33
C PHE A 106 -13.65 8.48 12.82
N LEU A 107 -14.01 8.03 14.03
CA LEU A 107 -15.32 8.32 14.59
C LEU A 107 -15.53 9.81 14.76
N ALA A 108 -14.52 10.57 15.19
CA ALA A 108 -14.67 12.01 15.38
C ALA A 108 -14.91 12.78 14.08
N GLN A 109 -14.16 12.46 13.02
CA GLN A 109 -14.36 13.09 11.72
C GLN A 109 -15.77 12.80 11.18
N THR A 110 -16.15 11.53 11.17
CA THR A 110 -17.48 11.12 10.72
C THR A 110 -18.63 11.62 11.61
N SER A 111 -18.37 11.81 12.91
CA SER A 111 -19.32 12.43 13.82
C SER A 111 -19.58 13.89 13.47
N HIS A 112 -18.55 14.66 13.09
CA HIS A 112 -18.72 16.03 12.60
C HIS A 112 -19.58 16.07 11.34
N GLU A 113 -19.28 15.23 10.35
CA GLU A 113 -20.05 15.16 9.09
C GLU A 113 -21.55 14.87 9.30
N THR A 114 -21.90 14.27 10.43
CA THR A 114 -23.25 13.79 10.72
C THR A 114 -23.82 14.35 12.02
N THR A 115 -23.24 15.43 12.55
CA THR A 115 -23.57 15.93 13.89
C THR A 115 -24.96 16.55 13.95
N GLY A 116 -25.71 16.26 15.02
CA GLY A 116 -26.89 17.01 15.42
C GLY A 116 -26.60 18.10 16.47
N GLY A 117 -25.38 18.10 17.04
CA GLY A 117 -25.04 18.92 18.20
C GLY A 117 -24.84 20.41 17.88
N GLY A 118 -24.48 20.75 16.64
CA GLY A 118 -24.31 22.14 16.20
C GLY A 118 -25.62 22.94 16.12
N GLY A 119 -26.77 22.28 16.20
CA GLY A 119 -28.09 22.90 16.07
C GLY A 119 -28.67 23.53 17.34
N TRP A 120 -28.10 23.30 18.53
CA TRP A 120 -28.61 23.88 19.78
C TRP A 120 -27.56 23.95 20.91
N ALA A 121 -27.42 25.13 21.53
CA ALA A 121 -26.39 25.46 22.51
C ALA A 121 -26.40 24.61 23.81
N ASN A 122 -27.50 23.94 24.13
CA ASN A 122 -27.70 23.16 25.36
C ASN A 122 -27.91 21.65 25.07
N ALA A 123 -27.20 21.10 24.09
CA ALA A 123 -27.27 19.69 23.77
C ALA A 123 -26.97 18.82 25.02
N PRO A 124 -27.83 17.84 25.36
CA PRO A 124 -27.55 16.90 26.46
C PRO A 124 -26.19 16.22 26.28
N ASP A 125 -25.40 16.14 27.37
CA ASP A 125 -24.01 15.64 27.37
C ASP A 125 -23.03 16.43 26.47
N GLY A 126 -23.40 17.65 26.05
CA GLY A 126 -22.62 18.53 25.20
C GLY A 126 -22.70 18.18 23.70
N PRO A 127 -22.28 19.10 22.82
CA PRO A 127 -22.44 18.95 21.36
C PRO A 127 -21.71 17.71 20.80
N TYR A 128 -20.60 17.31 21.44
CA TYR A 128 -19.75 16.21 20.97
C TYR A 128 -20.29 14.80 21.33
N ALA A 129 -21.48 14.72 21.93
CA ALA A 129 -22.21 13.47 22.16
C ALA A 129 -23.23 13.15 21.03
N TRP A 130 -23.36 14.05 20.05
CA TRP A 130 -24.42 14.07 19.02
C TRP A 130 -23.94 13.76 17.60
N GLY A 131 -22.79 13.11 17.46
CA GLY A 131 -22.34 12.58 16.17
C GLY A 131 -23.27 11.47 15.67
N TYR A 132 -23.23 11.19 14.36
CA TYR A 132 -24.06 10.15 13.72
C TYR A 132 -25.57 10.39 13.86
N CYS A 133 -26.00 11.65 13.88
CA CYS A 133 -27.41 12.03 13.95
C CYS A 133 -28.08 12.01 12.57
N PHE A 134 -27.32 12.30 11.50
CA PHE A 134 -27.80 12.31 10.11
C PHE A 134 -27.22 11.19 9.25
N VAL A 135 -27.99 10.74 8.25
CA VAL A 135 -27.52 9.82 7.19
C VAL A 135 -27.36 10.53 5.85
N ARG A 136 -28.13 11.58 5.61
CA ARG A 136 -28.19 12.29 4.33
C ARG A 136 -27.93 13.77 4.58
N GLU A 137 -27.30 14.41 3.61
CA GLU A 137 -27.23 15.86 3.51
C GLU A 137 -28.64 16.47 3.43
N GLY A 138 -28.80 17.68 3.97
CA GLY A 138 -30.08 18.40 3.93
C GLY A 138 -30.49 18.82 2.52
N THR A 139 -29.51 19.21 1.69
CA THR A 139 -29.66 19.60 0.29
C THR A 139 -29.46 18.40 -0.64
N LYS A 140 -30.46 18.11 -1.49
CA LYS A 140 -30.43 16.98 -2.43
C LYS A 140 -30.03 17.43 -3.83
N GLU A 141 -28.79 17.87 -3.98
CA GLU A 141 -28.23 18.20 -5.29
C GLU A 141 -27.71 16.93 -6.01
N THR A 142 -27.62 17.01 -7.33
CA THR A 142 -27.19 15.88 -8.16
C THR A 142 -25.69 15.59 -8.00
N HIS A 143 -24.86 16.63 -7.86
CA HIS A 143 -23.38 16.56 -7.79
C HIS A 143 -22.73 15.65 -8.84
N CYS A 144 -23.13 15.79 -10.10
CA CYS A 144 -22.44 15.12 -11.21
C CYS A 144 -21.32 15.98 -11.79
N ASN A 145 -20.22 15.32 -12.14
CA ASN A 145 -19.17 15.85 -13.00
C ASN A 145 -18.87 14.86 -14.15
N ASP A 146 -17.96 15.25 -15.03
CA ASP A 146 -17.48 14.50 -16.19
C ASP A 146 -16.51 13.36 -15.84
N LYS A 147 -16.17 13.17 -14.56
CA LYS A 147 -15.19 12.16 -14.11
C LYS A 147 -15.80 10.78 -13.84
N ALA A 148 -17.11 10.62 -13.93
CA ALA A 148 -17.80 9.34 -13.78
C ALA A 148 -19.19 9.37 -14.46
N PRO A 149 -19.80 8.20 -14.74
CA PRO A 149 -21.18 8.16 -15.24
C PRO A 149 -22.15 8.86 -14.28
N CYS A 150 -23.18 9.48 -14.85
CA CYS A 150 -24.27 10.13 -14.13
C CYS A 150 -25.60 9.68 -14.76
N PRO A 151 -26.14 8.52 -14.39
CA PRO A 151 -27.38 8.01 -14.94
C PRO A 151 -28.56 8.94 -14.63
N PRO A 152 -29.52 9.11 -15.56
CA PRO A 152 -30.68 9.96 -15.34
C PRO A 152 -31.44 9.62 -14.04
N GLY A 153 -31.84 10.63 -13.29
CA GLY A 153 -32.59 10.50 -12.04
C GLY A 153 -31.77 10.05 -10.82
N LYS A 154 -30.46 9.86 -10.94
CA LYS A 154 -29.57 9.56 -9.80
C LYS A 154 -28.95 10.82 -9.24
N GLN A 155 -28.81 10.87 -7.91
CA GLN A 155 -28.26 12.03 -7.19
C GLN A 155 -27.16 11.59 -6.22
N TYR A 156 -26.07 12.36 -6.16
CA TYR A 156 -24.84 12.03 -5.43
C TYR A 156 -24.52 13.05 -4.33
N TYR A 157 -25.54 13.57 -3.65
CA TYR A 157 -25.41 14.34 -2.39
C TYR A 157 -24.84 13.50 -1.25
N GLY A 158 -24.44 14.18 -0.16
CA GLY A 158 -23.81 13.56 1.00
C GLY A 158 -24.63 12.43 1.59
N ARG A 159 -24.03 11.23 1.68
CA ARG A 159 -24.62 10.09 2.40
C ARG A 159 -23.63 9.37 3.30
N GLY A 160 -24.15 8.81 4.39
CA GLY A 160 -23.42 7.99 5.34
C GLY A 160 -22.45 8.78 6.23
N PRO A 161 -21.58 8.08 6.98
CA PRO A 161 -20.75 8.70 8.02
C PRO A 161 -19.76 9.73 7.51
N ILE A 162 -19.25 9.58 6.27
CA ILE A 162 -18.29 10.54 5.68
C ILE A 162 -18.97 11.57 4.78
N GLN A 163 -20.32 11.55 4.72
CA GLN A 163 -21.11 12.32 3.75
C GLN A 163 -20.51 12.20 2.34
N LEU A 164 -20.43 10.97 1.83
CA LEU A 164 -19.89 10.70 0.49
C LEU A 164 -20.68 11.51 -0.53
N THR A 165 -19.99 12.37 -1.28
CA THR A 165 -20.58 13.31 -2.24
C THR A 165 -19.85 13.24 -3.57
N ASN A 166 -20.54 13.56 -4.66
CA ASN A 166 -20.09 13.56 -6.05
C ASN A 166 -20.04 12.17 -6.73
N ASN A 167 -20.58 12.08 -7.95
CA ASN A 167 -20.67 10.83 -8.73
C ASN A 167 -19.32 10.11 -8.88
N HIS A 168 -18.22 10.85 -9.03
CA HIS A 168 -16.88 10.27 -9.09
C HIS A 168 -16.52 9.49 -7.82
N ASN A 169 -16.82 10.04 -6.64
CA ASN A 169 -16.53 9.37 -5.38
C ASN A 169 -17.45 8.17 -5.14
N TYR A 170 -18.71 8.22 -5.56
CA TYR A 170 -19.60 7.07 -5.53
C TYR A 170 -19.12 5.95 -6.46
N ASP A 171 -18.62 6.28 -7.64
CA ASP A 171 -18.02 5.32 -8.56
C ASP A 171 -16.79 4.63 -7.95
N LEU A 172 -15.84 5.43 -7.45
CA LEU A 172 -14.62 4.90 -6.83
C LEU A 172 -14.92 4.04 -5.59
N ALA A 173 -15.79 4.53 -4.70
CA ALA A 173 -16.20 3.78 -3.51
C ALA A 173 -16.91 2.48 -3.90
N GLY A 174 -17.86 2.56 -4.84
CA GLY A 174 -18.65 1.43 -5.31
C GLY A 174 -17.78 0.32 -5.90
N LYS A 175 -16.84 0.70 -6.77
CA LYS A 175 -15.85 -0.23 -7.33
C LYS A 175 -15.01 -0.89 -6.24
N ALA A 176 -14.52 -0.12 -5.27
CA ALA A 176 -13.68 -0.64 -4.20
C ALA A 176 -14.42 -1.63 -3.28
N ILE A 177 -15.70 -1.36 -2.96
CA ILE A 177 -16.49 -2.21 -2.07
C ILE A 177 -17.34 -3.25 -2.81
N LYS A 178 -17.21 -3.33 -4.15
CA LYS A 178 -17.95 -4.19 -5.07
C LYS A 178 -19.47 -4.02 -4.98
N VAL A 179 -19.93 -2.78 -4.96
CA VAL A 179 -21.34 -2.39 -4.97
C VAL A 179 -21.53 -1.34 -6.06
N ASP A 180 -22.54 -1.52 -6.92
CA ASP A 180 -22.88 -0.52 -7.94
C ASP A 180 -23.58 0.70 -7.32
N LEU A 181 -22.76 1.63 -6.84
CA LEU A 181 -23.20 2.89 -6.24
C LEU A 181 -23.48 3.98 -7.28
N ILE A 182 -23.09 3.79 -8.54
CA ILE A 182 -23.46 4.71 -9.63
C ILE A 182 -24.94 4.56 -9.92
N ASN A 183 -25.44 3.34 -10.11
CA ASN A 183 -26.86 3.12 -10.36
C ASN A 183 -27.69 3.07 -9.08
N ASN A 184 -27.08 2.81 -7.91
CA ASN A 184 -27.78 2.66 -6.64
C ASN A 184 -27.14 3.51 -5.50
N PRO A 185 -27.00 4.84 -5.65
CA PRO A 185 -26.34 5.69 -4.65
C PRO A 185 -27.07 5.69 -3.30
N ASP A 186 -28.39 5.46 -3.29
CA ASP A 186 -29.18 5.40 -2.06
C ASP A 186 -28.81 4.24 -1.13
N LEU A 187 -28.11 3.21 -1.62
CA LEU A 187 -27.59 2.12 -0.78
C LEU A 187 -26.68 2.64 0.34
N VAL A 188 -25.97 3.76 0.12
CA VAL A 188 -25.15 4.40 1.17
C VAL A 188 -26.01 4.93 2.32
N ALA A 189 -27.30 5.20 2.10
CA ALA A 189 -28.23 5.70 3.10
C ALA A 189 -29.35 4.71 3.50
N THR A 190 -29.40 3.52 2.90
CA THR A 190 -30.40 2.47 3.22
C THR A 190 -29.75 1.18 3.70
N ASN A 191 -28.50 0.90 3.34
CA ASN A 191 -27.75 -0.24 3.85
C ASN A 191 -26.64 0.22 4.79
N ARG A 192 -26.85 0.00 6.08
CA ARG A 192 -25.94 0.40 7.16
C ARG A 192 -24.51 -0.14 7.03
N VAL A 193 -24.32 -1.35 6.48
CA VAL A 193 -22.97 -1.91 6.27
C VAL A 193 -22.29 -1.18 5.11
N ILE A 194 -23.00 -0.97 4.00
CA ILE A 194 -22.48 -0.22 2.85
C ILE A 194 -22.13 1.22 3.27
N SER A 195 -22.98 1.85 4.09
CA SER A 195 -22.76 3.17 4.67
C SER A 195 -21.42 3.28 5.41
N PHE A 196 -21.13 2.34 6.33
CA PHE A 196 -19.83 2.31 6.99
C PHE A 196 -18.69 1.93 6.04
N LYS A 197 -18.91 1.05 5.07
CA LYS A 197 -17.88 0.65 4.10
C LYS A 197 -17.42 1.83 3.25
N THR A 198 -18.30 2.73 2.82
CA THR A 198 -17.88 3.91 2.05
C THR A 198 -17.06 4.87 2.90
N ALA A 199 -17.41 5.07 4.17
CA ALA A 199 -16.63 5.91 5.09
C ALA A 199 -15.23 5.32 5.38
N ILE A 200 -15.15 4.02 5.65
CA ILE A 200 -13.86 3.34 5.88
C ILE A 200 -13.04 3.29 4.59
N TRP A 201 -13.66 3.08 3.43
CA TRP A 201 -12.96 3.19 2.14
C TRP A 201 -12.32 4.58 1.98
N PHE A 202 -13.07 5.65 2.23
CA PHE A 202 -12.55 7.02 2.12
C PHE A 202 -11.37 7.22 3.09
N TRP A 203 -11.49 6.73 4.32
CA TRP A 203 -10.44 6.82 5.34
C TRP A 203 -9.15 6.09 4.97
N MET A 204 -9.28 4.92 4.35
CA MET A 204 -8.16 4.02 4.04
C MET A 204 -7.49 4.32 2.70
N THR A 205 -8.16 5.06 1.81
CA THR A 205 -7.72 5.22 0.41
C THR A 205 -7.10 6.60 0.19
N PRO A 206 -5.83 6.70 -0.25
CA PRO A 206 -5.26 7.96 -0.71
C PRO A 206 -6.04 8.53 -1.91
N GLN A 207 -6.16 9.85 -1.99
CA GLN A 207 -6.90 10.54 -3.07
C GLN A 207 -6.01 11.59 -3.72
N ASP A 208 -5.62 11.38 -4.97
CA ASP A 208 -4.70 12.26 -5.70
C ASP A 208 -3.40 12.55 -4.92
N ASN A 209 -3.16 13.81 -4.56
CA ASN A 209 -2.01 14.26 -3.76
C ASN A 209 -2.24 14.15 -2.24
N LYS A 210 -3.39 13.63 -1.80
CA LYS A 210 -3.72 13.44 -0.40
C LYS A 210 -3.28 12.05 0.05
N PRO A 211 -2.52 11.90 1.15
CA PRO A 211 -2.34 10.60 1.79
C PRO A 211 -3.68 10.09 2.33
N SER A 212 -3.76 8.80 2.67
CA SER A 212 -4.92 8.29 3.40
C SER A 212 -4.91 8.80 4.84
N SER A 213 -6.09 9.09 5.39
CA SER A 213 -6.26 9.43 6.81
C SER A 213 -5.72 8.33 7.73
N HIS A 214 -5.86 7.06 7.30
CA HIS A 214 -5.22 5.91 7.93
C HIS A 214 -3.72 6.13 8.12
N ASN A 215 -2.96 6.33 7.04
CA ASN A 215 -1.51 6.46 7.10
C ASN A 215 -1.06 7.65 7.93
N VAL A 216 -1.82 8.74 7.92
CA VAL A 216 -1.55 9.90 8.78
C VAL A 216 -1.65 9.52 10.25
N ILE A 217 -2.79 8.96 10.69
CA ILE A 217 -3.05 8.79 12.13
C ILE A 217 -2.18 7.67 12.75
N ILE A 218 -1.76 6.68 11.95
CA ILE A 218 -0.88 5.61 12.41
C ILE A 218 0.61 5.96 12.30
N GLY A 219 0.95 7.17 11.86
CA GLY A 219 2.33 7.65 11.74
C GLY A 219 3.12 7.04 10.58
N GLN A 220 2.44 6.59 9.52
CA GLN A 220 3.07 6.02 8.32
C GLN A 220 3.16 7.00 7.15
N TRP A 221 2.53 8.18 7.25
CA TRP A 221 2.71 9.25 6.28
C TRP A 221 3.91 10.13 6.66
N THR A 222 4.86 10.27 5.74
CA THR A 222 5.95 11.24 5.82
C THR A 222 5.63 12.42 4.91
N PRO A 223 5.47 13.65 5.43
CA PRO A 223 5.17 14.81 4.59
C PRO A 223 6.28 15.06 3.56
N SER A 224 5.90 15.44 2.34
CA SER A 224 6.84 15.93 1.33
C SER A 224 7.39 17.31 1.73
N PRO A 225 8.45 17.82 1.05
CA PRO A 225 8.87 19.21 1.21
C PRO A 225 7.73 20.22 0.95
N ALA A 226 6.88 19.95 -0.05
CA ALA A 226 5.72 20.78 -0.37
C ALA A 226 4.63 20.74 0.72
N ASP A 227 4.48 19.61 1.40
CA ASP A 227 3.58 19.51 2.56
C ASP A 227 4.10 20.32 3.74
N ARG A 228 5.40 20.20 4.04
CA ARG A 228 6.04 20.97 5.11
C ARG A 228 5.93 22.47 4.86
N SER A 229 6.22 22.94 3.64
CA SER A 229 6.11 24.36 3.29
C SER A 229 4.67 24.87 3.29
N ALA A 230 3.70 23.96 3.12
CA ALA A 230 2.28 24.24 3.26
C ALA A 230 1.76 24.13 4.70
N GLY A 231 2.64 23.87 5.68
CA GLY A 231 2.26 23.67 7.08
C GLY A 231 1.58 22.32 7.36
N ARG A 232 1.50 21.42 6.37
CA ARG A 232 0.88 20.10 6.50
C ARG A 232 1.87 19.12 7.14
N VAL A 233 1.67 18.91 8.44
CA VAL A 233 2.48 17.99 9.27
C VAL A 233 1.60 16.90 9.90
N PRO A 234 2.16 15.75 10.31
CA PRO A 234 1.35 14.63 10.81
C PRO A 234 0.55 15.02 12.06
N GLY A 235 -0.74 14.70 12.06
CA GLY A 235 -1.66 15.02 13.16
C GLY A 235 -3.12 14.99 12.72
N TYR A 236 -4.03 15.28 13.64
CA TYR A 236 -5.46 15.26 13.33
C TYR A 236 -5.88 16.38 12.36
N GLY A 237 -5.17 17.51 12.37
CA GLY A 237 -5.47 18.65 11.50
C GLY A 237 -5.29 18.35 10.02
N VAL A 238 -4.25 17.60 9.64
CA VAL A 238 -4.06 17.23 8.22
C VAL A 238 -5.14 16.25 7.75
N ILE A 239 -5.75 15.48 8.64
CA ILE A 239 -6.91 14.63 8.33
C ILE A 239 -8.13 15.49 7.99
N THR A 240 -8.38 16.55 8.76
CA THR A 240 -9.41 17.55 8.41
C THR A 240 -9.12 18.17 7.04
N ASN A 241 -7.85 18.46 6.74
CA ASN A 241 -7.44 18.99 5.43
C ASN A 241 -7.69 18.01 4.28
N ILE A 242 -7.45 16.71 4.50
CA ILE A 242 -7.75 15.64 3.52
C ILE A 242 -9.25 15.60 3.21
N ILE A 243 -10.08 15.63 4.24
CA ILE A 243 -11.54 15.46 4.14
C ILE A 243 -12.18 16.69 3.50
N ASN A 244 -11.92 17.90 4.03
CA ASN A 244 -12.61 19.11 3.59
C ASN A 244 -11.75 20.38 3.62
N GLY A 245 -10.43 20.23 3.40
CA GLY A 245 -9.49 21.34 3.55
C GLY A 245 -9.76 22.55 2.65
N GLY A 246 -10.33 22.34 1.45
CA GLY A 246 -10.67 23.44 0.54
C GLY A 246 -11.63 24.46 1.16
N LEU A 247 -12.53 24.00 2.04
CA LEU A 247 -13.49 24.84 2.75
C LEU A 247 -12.98 25.25 4.14
N GLU A 248 -12.28 24.36 4.84
CA GLU A 248 -12.03 24.52 6.28
C GLU A 248 -10.60 24.96 6.64
N CYS A 249 -9.61 24.70 5.80
CA CYS A 249 -8.20 24.90 6.17
C CYS A 249 -7.58 26.12 5.50
N GLY A 250 -6.58 26.71 6.15
CA GLY A 250 -5.79 27.81 5.58
C GLY A 250 -6.56 29.12 5.36
N LYS A 251 -7.68 29.32 6.07
CA LYS A 251 -8.53 30.52 5.94
C LYS A 251 -8.13 31.67 6.88
N GLY A 252 -7.10 31.45 7.68
CA GLY A 252 -6.59 32.42 8.66
C GLY A 252 -7.43 32.48 9.94
N PRO A 253 -6.92 33.16 10.98
CA PRO A 253 -7.53 33.18 12.31
C PRO A 253 -8.89 33.89 12.36
N ASN A 254 -9.19 34.76 11.39
CA ASN A 254 -10.40 35.57 11.40
C ASN A 254 -11.60 34.92 10.68
N ASN A 255 -11.41 33.78 9.99
CA ASN A 255 -12.51 33.08 9.35
C ASN A 255 -13.23 32.19 10.39
N LYS A 256 -14.15 32.80 11.14
CA LYS A 256 -14.88 32.13 12.21
C LYS A 256 -15.63 30.89 11.73
N GLU A 257 -16.27 30.94 10.57
CA GLU A 257 -17.07 29.80 10.07
C GLU A 257 -16.20 28.56 9.79
N ALA A 258 -15.08 28.74 9.07
CA ALA A 258 -14.15 27.65 8.80
C ALA A 258 -13.52 27.13 10.11
N ASN A 259 -13.12 28.04 11.00
CA ASN A 259 -12.47 27.68 12.26
C ASN A 259 -13.43 26.98 13.23
N ASP A 260 -14.71 27.33 13.25
CA ASP A 260 -15.74 26.66 14.07
C ASP A 260 -15.95 25.21 13.60
N LYS A 261 -15.95 24.95 12.28
CA LYS A 261 -16.05 23.59 11.73
C LYS A 261 -14.85 22.73 12.13
N VAL A 262 -13.64 23.26 12.00
CA VAL A 262 -12.41 22.59 12.45
C VAL A 262 -12.43 22.36 13.96
N ALA A 263 -12.89 23.34 14.75
CA ALA A 263 -13.00 23.24 16.20
C ALA A 263 -13.99 22.15 16.63
N ASP A 264 -15.11 22.00 15.92
CA ASP A 264 -16.09 20.94 16.17
C ASP A 264 -15.49 19.53 15.92
N ARG A 265 -14.78 19.33 14.80
CA ARG A 265 -14.03 18.09 14.53
C ARG A 265 -13.04 17.77 15.65
N ILE A 266 -12.32 18.78 16.15
CA ILE A 266 -11.37 18.64 17.25
C ILE A 266 -12.10 18.32 18.56
N GLY A 267 -13.27 18.91 18.81
CA GLY A 267 -14.09 18.68 19.99
C GLY A 267 -14.53 17.22 20.12
N PHE A 268 -15.06 16.64 19.05
CA PHE A 268 -15.35 15.21 18.97
C PHE A 268 -14.11 14.36 19.24
N TYR A 269 -12.98 14.68 18.60
CA TYR A 269 -11.74 13.91 18.74
C TYR A 269 -11.20 13.95 20.17
N LYS A 270 -11.23 15.11 20.83
CA LYS A 270 -10.84 15.25 22.24
C LYS A 270 -11.75 14.44 23.16
N ARG A 271 -13.08 14.53 22.98
CA ARG A 271 -14.03 13.72 23.77
C ARG A 271 -13.75 12.22 23.62
N TYR A 272 -13.55 11.74 22.40
CA TYR A 272 -13.32 10.32 22.14
C TYR A 272 -11.97 9.85 22.68
N CYS A 273 -10.91 10.66 22.55
CA CYS A 273 -9.63 10.39 23.18
C CYS A 273 -9.74 10.28 24.70
N ASN A 274 -10.50 11.18 25.35
CA ASN A 274 -10.71 11.16 26.80
C ASN A 274 -11.41 9.87 27.25
N ILE A 275 -12.50 9.48 26.57
CA ILE A 275 -13.21 8.22 26.85
C ILE A 275 -12.29 7.00 26.70
N LEU A 276 -11.36 7.04 25.73
CA LEU A 276 -10.43 5.94 25.44
C LEU A 276 -9.15 5.96 26.28
N GLY A 277 -8.93 7.02 27.09
CA GLY A 277 -7.73 7.23 27.89
C GLY A 277 -6.48 7.55 27.06
N LEU A 278 -6.60 8.41 26.04
CA LEU A 278 -5.52 8.78 25.12
C LEU A 278 -5.14 10.26 25.24
N GLY A 279 -3.84 10.56 25.08
CA GLY A 279 -3.40 11.90 24.71
C GLY A 279 -3.72 12.23 23.25
N TYR A 280 -4.14 13.47 22.97
CA TYR A 280 -4.64 13.90 21.65
C TYR A 280 -3.58 13.84 20.54
N GLY A 281 -2.30 13.98 20.91
CA GLY A 281 -1.21 14.23 19.96
C GLY A 281 -1.10 15.72 19.60
N ASN A 282 -0.15 16.02 18.72
CA ASN A 282 0.11 17.39 18.25
C ASN A 282 -0.64 17.67 16.94
N ASN A 283 -0.59 18.93 16.49
CA ASN A 283 -1.09 19.37 15.18
C ASN A 283 -2.58 19.02 14.96
N LEU A 284 -3.43 19.44 15.91
CA LEU A 284 -4.85 19.07 15.92
C LEU A 284 -5.68 19.87 14.91
N ASP A 285 -5.25 21.08 14.58
CA ASP A 285 -5.94 21.97 13.65
C ASP A 285 -5.25 22.07 12.29
N CYS A 286 -5.99 22.63 11.34
CA CYS A 286 -5.49 22.99 10.02
C CYS A 286 -5.63 24.49 9.71
N TYR A 287 -5.73 25.34 10.74
CA TYR A 287 -6.03 26.77 10.55
C TYR A 287 -5.02 27.45 9.62
N ASN A 288 -3.75 27.06 9.76
CA ASN A 288 -2.62 27.60 8.98
C ASN A 288 -2.10 26.63 7.91
N GLN A 289 -2.77 25.50 7.70
CA GLN A 289 -2.36 24.54 6.67
C GLN A 289 -2.95 24.95 5.32
N LYS A 290 -2.12 25.00 4.26
CA LYS A 290 -2.67 25.19 2.91
C LYS A 290 -3.50 23.96 2.51
N PRO A 291 -4.71 24.14 1.95
CA PRO A 291 -5.53 23.03 1.50
C PRO A 291 -4.81 22.10 0.52
N PHE A 292 -5.08 20.80 0.57
CA PHE A 292 -4.73 19.93 -0.55
C PHE A 292 -5.56 20.32 -1.78
N GLY A 293 -4.91 20.46 -2.93
CA GLY A 293 -5.59 20.81 -4.19
C GLY A 293 -5.86 22.31 -4.38
N SER A 294 -5.52 23.18 -3.42
CA SER A 294 -5.39 24.61 -3.70
C SER A 294 -4.13 24.82 -4.55
N ALA A 295 -4.30 24.83 -5.87
CA ALA A 295 -3.25 25.19 -6.81
C ALA A 295 -2.87 26.66 -6.58
N TRP A 296 -1.89 26.89 -5.71
CA TRP A 296 -0.90 27.91 -5.99
C TRP A 296 0.22 27.14 -6.69
N ALA A 297 0.18 27.16 -8.02
CA ALA A 297 1.35 26.80 -8.81
C ALA A 297 2.55 27.60 -8.26
N GLU A 298 3.76 27.06 -8.33
CA GLU A 298 4.93 27.85 -8.00
C GLU A 298 5.01 29.04 -8.97
N GLN A 299 5.40 30.22 -8.46
CA GLN A 299 5.55 31.40 -9.32
C GLN A 299 6.84 31.29 -10.13
N CYS A 300 6.77 31.62 -11.42
CA CYS A 300 7.94 31.72 -12.30
C CYS A 300 7.83 32.95 -13.21
N GLY A 301 8.87 33.26 -13.99
CA GLY A 301 8.87 34.35 -14.96
C GLY A 301 9.02 35.73 -14.32
N ARG A 302 8.58 36.78 -15.03
CA ARG A 302 8.74 38.19 -14.63
C ARG A 302 8.06 38.53 -13.31
N GLN A 303 7.01 37.79 -12.94
CA GLN A 303 6.31 37.92 -11.67
C GLN A 303 7.09 37.33 -10.49
N ALA A 304 8.19 36.60 -10.76
CA ALA A 304 9.05 35.95 -9.79
C ALA A 304 10.54 36.19 -10.09
N ASN A 305 10.92 37.42 -10.46
CA ASN A 305 12.31 37.81 -10.73
C ASN A 305 13.05 36.91 -11.75
N GLY A 306 12.33 36.39 -12.75
CA GLY A 306 12.90 35.52 -13.78
C GLY A 306 13.08 34.06 -13.35
N ALA A 307 12.53 33.65 -12.20
CA ALA A 307 12.61 32.26 -11.75
C ALA A 307 12.06 31.30 -12.81
N VAL A 308 12.76 30.17 -13.00
CA VAL A 308 12.27 29.06 -13.83
C VAL A 308 11.47 28.10 -12.98
N CYS A 309 10.47 27.46 -13.59
CA CYS A 309 9.62 26.51 -12.91
C CYS A 309 10.42 25.19 -12.66
N PRO A 310 10.31 24.53 -11.50
CA PRO A 310 11.03 23.27 -11.27
C PRO A 310 10.48 22.13 -12.16
N ASN A 311 11.24 21.05 -12.29
CA ASN A 311 10.87 19.85 -13.06
C ASN A 311 10.59 20.10 -14.56
N GLY A 312 11.10 21.18 -15.15
CA GLY A 312 10.93 21.47 -16.58
C GLY A 312 9.51 21.91 -16.96
N LEU A 313 8.72 22.39 -15.99
CA LEU A 313 7.36 22.88 -16.22
C LEU A 313 7.35 24.21 -16.98
N CYS A 314 6.36 24.46 -17.83
CA CYS A 314 6.25 25.73 -18.54
C CYS A 314 5.87 26.87 -17.59
N CYS A 315 6.45 28.04 -17.79
CA CYS A 315 6.06 29.28 -17.12
C CYS A 315 5.01 30.01 -17.95
N SER A 316 3.77 30.07 -17.48
CA SER A 316 2.70 30.77 -18.18
C SER A 316 2.97 32.28 -18.31
N GLN A 317 2.25 32.97 -19.21
CA GLN A 317 2.30 34.44 -19.35
C GLN A 317 1.98 35.22 -18.06
N HIS A 318 1.31 34.53 -17.12
CA HIS A 318 0.88 35.06 -15.83
C HIS A 318 1.84 34.71 -14.67
N GLY A 319 2.91 33.96 -14.96
CA GLY A 319 4.00 33.71 -14.02
C GLY A 319 3.76 32.50 -13.12
N TRP A 320 3.21 31.41 -13.69
CA TRP A 320 2.87 30.21 -12.94
C TRP A 320 3.41 28.95 -13.63
N CYS A 321 3.85 27.97 -12.83
CA CYS A 321 4.38 26.68 -13.29
C CYS A 321 3.25 25.71 -13.72
N GLY A 322 3.32 25.11 -14.90
CA GLY A 322 2.39 24.04 -15.29
C GLY A 322 2.73 23.34 -16.60
N THR A 323 1.93 22.33 -16.97
CA THR A 323 2.12 21.49 -18.18
C THR A 323 1.05 21.66 -19.25
N THR A 324 -0.01 22.45 -19.01
CA THR A 324 -1.12 22.62 -19.95
C THR A 324 -0.79 23.65 -21.04
N ASN A 325 -1.60 23.71 -22.10
CA ASN A 325 -1.46 24.73 -23.14
C ASN A 325 -1.53 26.16 -22.60
N ASP A 326 -2.26 26.40 -21.51
CA ASP A 326 -2.33 27.72 -20.87
C ASP A 326 -0.98 28.14 -20.25
N HIS A 327 -0.11 27.17 -19.97
CA HIS A 327 1.23 27.38 -19.42
C HIS A 327 2.32 27.34 -20.50
N CYS A 328 2.19 26.44 -21.47
CA CYS A 328 3.21 26.19 -22.51
C CYS A 328 2.94 26.90 -23.84
N GLY A 329 1.74 27.43 -24.05
CA GLY A 329 1.29 28.02 -25.30
C GLY A 329 1.66 29.49 -25.45
N ASN A 330 0.77 30.25 -26.10
CA ASN A 330 1.03 31.65 -26.42
C ASN A 330 1.26 32.49 -25.15
N GLY A 331 2.33 33.29 -25.15
CA GLY A 331 2.72 34.12 -24.01
C GLY A 331 3.55 33.41 -22.91
N CYS A 332 3.86 32.12 -23.06
CA CYS A 332 4.77 31.45 -22.14
C CYS A 332 6.12 32.18 -22.01
N GLN A 333 6.62 32.30 -20.78
CA GLN A 333 7.80 33.09 -20.43
C GLN A 333 9.10 32.27 -20.37
N SER A 334 9.04 30.99 -19.97
CA SER A 334 10.20 30.10 -19.88
C SER A 334 9.78 28.63 -19.91
N GLN A 335 10.68 27.74 -20.36
CA GLN A 335 10.40 26.29 -20.49
C GLN A 335 9.17 25.95 -21.35
N CYS A 336 8.86 26.80 -22.34
CA CYS A 336 7.64 26.76 -23.17
C CYS A 336 7.53 25.56 -24.11
N LYS A 337 8.64 24.86 -24.30
CA LYS A 337 8.65 23.54 -24.91
C LYS A 337 8.87 22.56 -23.77
N PRO A 338 7.85 21.76 -23.39
CA PRO A 338 8.03 20.73 -22.39
C PRO A 338 9.22 19.86 -22.79
N ALA A 339 10.14 19.57 -21.87
CA ALA A 339 11.05 18.45 -22.06
C ALA A 339 10.18 17.21 -22.30
N ALA A 340 10.40 16.52 -23.42
CA ALA A 340 9.52 15.48 -23.94
C ALA A 340 9.09 14.50 -22.86
N THR A 341 7.87 14.69 -22.35
CA THR A 341 7.17 13.77 -21.48
C THR A 341 6.06 13.17 -22.33
N THR A 342 6.16 11.87 -22.56
CA THR A 342 5.22 11.07 -23.34
C THR A 342 3.78 11.26 -22.83
N PRO A 343 2.77 11.44 -23.71
CA PRO A 343 1.37 11.59 -23.31
C PRO A 343 0.86 10.32 -22.63
N SER A 344 0.28 10.44 -21.44
CA SER A 344 -0.47 9.37 -20.78
C SER A 344 -1.80 9.11 -21.51
N LYS A 345 -1.83 8.05 -22.32
CA LYS A 345 -3.05 7.43 -22.87
C LYS A 345 -3.62 6.41 -21.85
N PRO A 346 -4.96 6.19 -21.78
CA PRO A 346 -5.60 5.45 -20.68
C PRO A 346 -5.15 3.99 -20.59
N THR A 347 -4.81 3.56 -19.38
CA THR A 347 -4.46 2.17 -19.07
C THR A 347 -5.72 1.30 -19.04
N PRO A 348 -5.77 0.15 -19.73
CA PRO A 348 -6.86 -0.81 -19.63
C PRO A 348 -6.89 -1.44 -18.23
N THR A 349 -8.09 -1.54 -17.67
CA THR A 349 -8.39 -2.17 -16.38
C THR A 349 -8.31 -3.71 -16.50
N PRO A 350 -7.50 -4.41 -15.69
CA PRO A 350 -7.66 -5.84 -15.50
C PRO A 350 -8.74 -6.12 -14.44
N SER A 351 -9.55 -7.13 -14.76
CA SER A 351 -10.66 -7.64 -13.97
C SER A 351 -10.22 -8.48 -12.77
N GLY A 352 -10.99 -8.42 -11.68
CA GLY A 352 -11.17 -9.51 -10.71
C GLY A 352 -10.25 -9.53 -9.48
N GLY A 353 -10.85 -9.56 -8.28
CA GLY A 353 -10.17 -10.08 -7.09
C GLY A 353 -10.62 -9.52 -5.73
N GLY A 354 -10.30 -8.29 -5.32
CA GLY A 354 -10.57 -7.80 -3.96
C GLY A 354 -9.48 -8.21 -2.95
N GLY A 355 -8.56 -7.28 -2.70
CA GLY A 355 -7.40 -7.45 -1.81
C GLY A 355 -6.05 -7.56 -2.54
N ASP A 356 -5.93 -7.05 -3.77
CA ASP A 356 -4.89 -7.44 -4.74
C ASP A 356 -3.92 -6.33 -5.12
N ASP A 357 -3.60 -5.43 -4.19
CA ASP A 357 -2.45 -4.55 -4.41
C ASP A 357 -1.23 -5.10 -3.69
N VAL A 358 -0.09 -5.13 -4.37
CA VAL A 358 1.19 -5.59 -3.79
C VAL A 358 1.52 -4.81 -2.52
N GLY A 359 1.19 -3.52 -2.47
CA GLY A 359 1.41 -2.66 -1.30
C GLY A 359 0.65 -3.07 -0.04
N SER A 360 -0.38 -3.93 -0.17
CA SER A 360 -1.09 -4.51 1.00
C SER A 360 -0.28 -5.61 1.70
N LEU A 361 0.70 -6.21 1.02
CA LEU A 361 1.52 -7.31 1.54
C LEU A 361 2.91 -6.85 1.98
N ILE A 362 3.44 -5.81 1.35
CA ILE A 362 4.74 -5.23 1.64
C ILE A 362 4.59 -3.73 1.85
N SER A 363 4.60 -3.29 3.10
CA SER A 363 4.61 -1.87 3.46
C SER A 363 5.99 -1.24 3.17
N LEU A 364 6.07 0.09 3.17
CA LEU A 364 7.35 0.80 3.13
C LEU A 364 8.31 0.34 4.23
N SER A 365 7.83 0.17 5.46
CA SER A 365 8.65 -0.28 6.59
C SER A 365 9.16 -1.71 6.38
N LEU A 366 8.33 -2.60 5.87
CA LEU A 366 8.70 -3.98 5.57
C LEU A 366 9.67 -4.04 4.38
N PHE A 367 9.45 -3.25 3.34
CA PHE A 367 10.40 -3.09 2.23
C PHE A 367 11.76 -2.58 2.72
N ASN A 368 11.76 -1.60 3.64
CA ASN A 368 12.98 -1.10 4.24
C ASN A 368 13.66 -2.14 5.14
N GLU A 369 12.92 -2.97 5.87
CA GLU A 369 13.51 -4.03 6.68
C GLU A 369 14.11 -5.16 5.82
N LEU A 370 13.42 -5.54 4.74
CA LEU A 370 13.91 -6.53 3.78
C LEU A 370 15.19 -6.02 3.10
N LEU A 371 15.19 -4.76 2.65
CA LEU A 371 16.32 -4.12 1.95
C LEU A 371 17.04 -3.09 2.84
N LYS A 372 17.45 -3.53 4.03
CA LYS A 372 17.91 -2.71 5.16
C LYS A 372 19.06 -1.76 4.82
N HIS A 373 20.10 -2.28 4.17
CA HIS A 373 21.33 -1.51 3.92
C HIS A 373 21.46 -0.97 2.49
N ARG A 374 20.42 -1.07 1.66
CA ARG A 374 20.49 -0.60 0.26
C ARG A 374 20.80 0.90 0.10
N ASN A 375 20.50 1.70 1.13
CA ASN A 375 20.74 3.15 1.16
C ASN A 375 21.98 3.52 1.99
N ASP A 376 22.76 2.54 2.45
CA ASP A 376 24.03 2.81 3.10
C ASP A 376 25.00 3.48 2.10
N ASN A 377 25.81 4.43 2.55
CA ASN A 377 26.75 5.15 1.68
C ASN A 377 27.80 4.24 1.02
N ARG A 378 28.02 3.03 1.56
CA ARG A 378 28.88 2.01 0.93
C ARG A 378 28.25 1.42 -0.33
N CYS A 379 26.96 1.58 -0.53
CA CYS A 379 26.26 1.12 -1.73
C CYS A 379 26.26 2.19 -2.82
N PRO A 380 26.83 1.91 -4.00
CA PRO A 380 26.75 2.83 -5.14
C PRO A 380 25.32 3.15 -5.59
N SER A 381 24.35 2.30 -5.24
CA SER A 381 22.92 2.49 -5.52
C SER A 381 22.17 3.38 -4.52
N HIS A 382 22.81 3.90 -3.47
CA HIS A 382 22.11 4.57 -2.36
C HIS A 382 21.11 5.63 -2.87
N GLY A 383 19.85 5.53 -2.44
CA GLY A 383 18.77 6.42 -2.87
C GLY A 383 18.13 6.10 -4.23
N PHE A 384 18.65 5.13 -5.00
CA PHE A 384 18.09 4.75 -6.30
C PHE A 384 16.82 3.90 -6.16
N TYR A 385 16.87 2.84 -5.35
CA TYR A 385 15.79 1.86 -5.18
C TYR A 385 14.77 2.30 -4.13
N THR A 386 13.70 2.97 -4.57
CA THR A 386 12.63 3.45 -3.69
C THR A 386 11.44 2.49 -3.67
N TYR A 387 10.72 2.48 -2.54
CA TYR A 387 9.49 1.72 -2.38
C TYR A 387 8.42 2.12 -3.41
N ASP A 388 8.24 3.43 -3.64
CA ASP A 388 7.26 3.93 -4.61
C ASP A 388 7.56 3.46 -6.03
N ALA A 389 8.85 3.37 -6.40
CA ALA A 389 9.25 2.84 -7.69
C ALA A 389 8.93 1.35 -7.82
N PHE A 390 9.18 0.58 -6.76
CA PHE A 390 8.83 -0.84 -6.70
C PHE A 390 7.32 -1.04 -6.84
N ILE A 391 6.49 -0.34 -6.05
CA ILE A 391 5.03 -0.45 -6.12
C ILE A 391 4.48 -0.01 -7.48
N THR A 392 5.00 1.09 -8.03
CA THR A 392 4.60 1.58 -9.37
C THR A 392 4.91 0.56 -10.46
N ALA A 393 6.08 -0.07 -10.40
CA ALA A 393 6.44 -1.12 -11.33
C ALA A 393 5.57 -2.37 -11.12
N ALA A 394 5.40 -2.84 -9.87
CA ALA A 394 4.59 -4.01 -9.52
C ALA A 394 3.15 -3.91 -10.06
N ARG A 395 2.50 -2.74 -9.90
CA ARG A 395 1.15 -2.49 -10.41
C ARG A 395 1.03 -2.55 -11.94
N SER A 396 2.15 -2.51 -12.67
CA SER A 396 2.15 -2.64 -14.13
C SER A 396 2.10 -4.10 -14.61
N PHE A 397 2.19 -5.08 -13.70
CA PHE A 397 2.19 -6.50 -14.04
C PHE A 397 1.10 -7.23 -13.26
N GLY A 398 -0.03 -7.51 -13.93
CA GLY A 398 -1.10 -8.31 -13.35
C GLY A 398 -0.59 -9.69 -12.91
N GLY A 399 -0.98 -10.12 -11.72
CA GLY A 399 -0.60 -11.39 -11.10
C GLY A 399 0.62 -11.31 -10.16
N PHE A 400 1.58 -10.42 -10.42
CA PHE A 400 2.77 -10.29 -9.60
C PHE A 400 2.43 -9.87 -8.17
N GLY A 401 2.67 -10.74 -7.19
CA GLY A 401 2.35 -10.51 -5.79
C GLY A 401 0.84 -10.41 -5.51
N THR A 402 0.00 -10.81 -6.46
CA THR A 402 -1.46 -10.70 -6.37
C THR A 402 -2.18 -12.02 -6.66
N THR A 403 -1.48 -13.07 -7.07
CA THR A 403 -2.04 -14.39 -7.34
C THR A 403 -1.90 -15.36 -6.17
N GLY A 404 -2.99 -16.08 -5.84
CA GLY A 404 -3.03 -17.08 -4.78
C GLY A 404 -3.33 -16.51 -3.39
N ASP A 405 -3.22 -17.36 -2.37
CA ASP A 405 -3.46 -16.95 -0.98
C ASP A 405 -2.37 -15.98 -0.47
N VAL A 406 -2.60 -15.34 0.68
CA VAL A 406 -1.68 -14.37 1.29
C VAL A 406 -0.27 -14.92 1.48
N ASN A 407 -0.11 -16.19 1.87
CA ASN A 407 1.22 -16.78 2.06
C ASN A 407 1.90 -17.04 0.72
N THR A 408 1.15 -17.46 -0.29
CA THR A 408 1.64 -17.61 -1.67
C THR A 408 2.13 -16.26 -2.22
N ARG A 409 1.34 -15.20 -2.06
CA ARG A 409 1.73 -13.85 -2.52
C ARG A 409 2.93 -13.29 -1.76
N LYS A 410 2.99 -13.46 -0.43
CA LYS A 410 4.17 -13.09 0.36
C LYS A 410 5.41 -13.90 -0.03
N ARG A 411 5.24 -15.19 -0.35
CA ARG A 411 6.33 -16.07 -0.77
C ARG A 411 6.87 -15.65 -2.13
N GLU A 412 6.00 -15.25 -3.05
CA GLU A 412 6.43 -14.66 -4.32
C GLU A 412 7.28 -13.40 -4.10
N LEU A 413 6.81 -12.47 -3.26
CA LEU A 413 7.59 -11.25 -2.94
C LEU A 413 8.92 -11.58 -2.28
N ALA A 414 8.95 -12.55 -1.36
CA ALA A 414 10.19 -13.02 -0.74
C ALA A 414 11.15 -13.60 -1.78
N ALA A 415 10.65 -14.44 -2.68
CA ALA A 415 11.46 -15.11 -3.70
C ALA A 415 12.01 -14.11 -4.73
N PHE A 416 11.15 -13.22 -5.25
CA PHE A 416 11.54 -12.17 -6.19
C PHE A 416 12.62 -11.28 -5.58
N LEU A 417 12.35 -10.70 -4.41
CA LEU A 417 13.30 -9.79 -3.75
C LEU A 417 14.60 -10.50 -3.40
N ALA A 418 14.56 -11.78 -3.02
CA ALA A 418 15.77 -12.52 -2.69
C ALA A 418 16.66 -12.77 -3.92
N GLN A 419 16.05 -13.17 -5.04
CA GLN A 419 16.80 -13.37 -6.28
C GLN A 419 17.44 -12.05 -6.73
N THR A 420 16.68 -10.97 -6.78
CA THR A 420 17.20 -9.67 -7.18
C THR A 420 18.19 -9.08 -6.18
N SER A 421 18.09 -9.44 -4.90
CA SER A 421 19.07 -9.04 -3.89
C SER A 421 20.41 -9.73 -4.08
N HIS A 422 20.41 -11.01 -4.47
CA HIS A 422 21.64 -11.70 -4.86
C HIS A 422 22.31 -11.01 -6.05
N GLU A 423 21.55 -10.73 -7.12
CA GLU A 423 22.08 -10.06 -8.32
C GLU A 423 22.73 -8.69 -8.04
N THR A 424 22.38 -8.07 -6.92
CA THR A 424 22.79 -6.70 -6.57
C THR A 424 23.45 -6.60 -5.20
N THR A 425 23.93 -7.72 -4.65
CA THR A 425 24.40 -7.79 -3.26
C THR A 425 25.68 -6.99 -3.04
N GLY A 426 25.73 -6.21 -1.96
CA GLY A 426 26.95 -5.64 -1.40
C GLY A 426 27.53 -6.44 -0.24
N GLY A 427 26.85 -7.52 0.19
CA GLY A 427 27.24 -8.37 1.31
C GLY A 427 27.97 -9.64 0.91
N GLY A 428 28.08 -9.94 -0.39
CA GLY A 428 28.73 -11.14 -0.89
C GLY A 428 30.18 -11.25 -0.40
N GLY A 429 30.52 -12.35 0.27
CA GLY A 429 31.86 -12.59 0.83
C GLY A 429 32.20 -11.75 2.08
N TRP A 430 31.29 -10.90 2.56
CA TRP A 430 31.52 -10.08 3.75
C TRP A 430 30.95 -10.76 5.00
N ALA A 431 31.75 -11.65 5.61
CA ALA A 431 31.32 -12.48 6.74
C ALA A 431 30.78 -11.68 7.94
N ASN A 432 31.31 -10.48 8.19
CA ASN A 432 30.95 -9.60 9.31
C ASN A 432 30.12 -8.39 8.87
N ALA A 433 29.37 -8.48 7.78
CA ALA A 433 28.47 -7.41 7.35
C ALA A 433 27.46 -7.06 8.46
N PRO A 434 27.21 -5.77 8.74
CA PRO A 434 26.17 -5.35 9.69
C PRO A 434 24.81 -5.98 9.36
N ASP A 435 24.16 -6.57 10.37
CA ASP A 435 22.90 -7.34 10.22
C ASP A 435 22.98 -8.59 9.32
N GLY A 436 24.20 -9.05 9.03
CA GLY A 436 24.49 -10.20 8.19
C GLY A 436 24.47 -9.89 6.68
N PRO A 437 25.10 -10.73 5.85
CA PRO A 437 25.28 -10.46 4.41
C PRO A 437 23.95 -10.31 3.67
N TYR A 438 22.90 -10.99 4.13
CA TYR A 438 21.58 -10.99 3.50
C TYR A 438 20.73 -9.73 3.78
N ALA A 439 21.29 -8.73 4.48
CA ALA A 439 20.69 -7.41 4.66
C ALA A 439 21.18 -6.39 3.59
N TRP A 440 22.11 -6.80 2.73
CA TRP A 440 22.86 -5.95 1.79
C TRP A 440 22.48 -6.14 0.31
N GLY A 441 21.28 -6.64 0.04
CA GLY A 441 20.72 -6.65 -1.32
C GLY A 441 20.49 -5.24 -1.86
N TYR A 442 20.36 -5.11 -3.19
CA TYR A 442 20.08 -3.84 -3.87
C TYR A 442 21.18 -2.78 -3.71
N CYS A 443 22.42 -3.19 -3.49
CA CYS A 443 23.59 -2.31 -3.31
C CYS A 443 24.18 -1.78 -4.63
N PHE A 444 23.95 -2.51 -5.73
CA PHE A 444 24.41 -2.15 -7.08
C PHE A 444 23.24 -1.98 -8.04
N VAL A 445 23.41 -1.05 -9.00
CA VAL A 445 22.47 -0.86 -10.13
C VAL A 445 23.05 -1.35 -11.45
N ARG A 446 24.38 -1.34 -11.58
CA ARG A 446 25.11 -1.70 -12.80
C ARG A 446 26.11 -2.79 -12.46
N GLU A 447 26.34 -3.68 -13.41
CA GLU A 447 27.46 -4.59 -13.42
C GLU A 447 28.79 -3.82 -13.34
N GLY A 448 29.80 -4.42 -12.68
CA GLY A 448 31.13 -3.83 -12.59
C GLY A 448 31.85 -3.77 -13.94
N THR A 449 31.70 -4.82 -14.74
CA THR A 449 32.22 -4.94 -16.11
C THR A 449 31.20 -4.43 -17.13
N LYS A 450 31.61 -3.46 -17.95
CA LYS A 450 30.72 -2.82 -18.95
C LYS A 450 30.97 -3.39 -20.35
N GLU A 451 30.60 -4.64 -20.57
CA GLU A 451 30.68 -5.26 -21.89
C GLU A 451 29.44 -4.96 -22.73
N THR A 452 29.56 -5.15 -24.05
CA THR A 452 28.48 -4.85 -24.98
C THR A 452 27.36 -5.88 -24.92
N HIS A 453 27.66 -7.17 -24.73
CA HIS A 453 26.71 -8.29 -24.71
C HIS A 453 25.68 -8.28 -25.87
N CYS A 454 26.15 -8.18 -27.11
CA CYS A 454 25.30 -8.36 -28.28
C CYS A 454 25.38 -9.78 -28.84
N ASN A 455 24.24 -10.28 -29.32
CA ASN A 455 24.13 -11.44 -30.20
C ASN A 455 23.24 -11.11 -31.40
N ASP A 456 23.08 -12.07 -32.30
CA ASP A 456 22.28 -12.02 -33.51
C ASP A 456 20.76 -12.12 -33.29
N LYS A 457 20.29 -12.32 -32.05
CA LYS A 457 18.87 -12.48 -31.72
C LYS A 457 18.11 -11.16 -31.57
N ALA A 458 18.78 -10.02 -31.66
CA ALA A 458 18.18 -8.69 -31.62
C ALA A 458 19.11 -7.64 -32.27
N PRO A 459 18.60 -6.45 -32.62
CA PRO A 459 19.45 -5.35 -33.06
C PRO A 459 20.54 -5.02 -32.03
N CYS A 460 21.69 -4.56 -32.52
CA CYS A 460 22.78 -4.04 -31.70
C CYS A 460 23.18 -2.67 -32.25
N PRO A 461 22.43 -1.59 -31.94
CA PRO A 461 22.71 -0.25 -32.40
C PRO A 461 24.13 0.19 -31.98
N PRO A 462 24.88 0.89 -32.86
CA PRO A 462 26.23 1.35 -32.55
C PRO A 462 26.31 2.16 -31.26
N GLY A 463 27.35 1.89 -30.46
CA GLY A 463 27.63 2.61 -29.21
C GLY A 463 26.71 2.24 -28.04
N LYS A 464 25.82 1.27 -28.17
CA LYS A 464 24.99 0.76 -27.08
C LYS A 464 25.62 -0.47 -26.43
N GLN A 465 25.44 -0.60 -25.11
CA GLN A 465 25.98 -1.69 -24.31
C GLN A 465 24.90 -2.30 -23.43
N TYR A 466 24.85 -3.63 -23.35
CA TYR A 466 23.79 -4.41 -22.70
C TYR A 466 24.31 -5.26 -21.54
N TYR A 467 25.30 -4.74 -20.80
CA TYR A 467 25.72 -5.25 -19.49
C TYR A 467 24.60 -5.20 -18.45
N GLY A 468 24.80 -5.91 -17.34
CA GLY A 468 23.84 -6.05 -16.25
C GLY A 468 23.35 -4.71 -15.70
N ARG A 469 22.04 -4.48 -15.73
CA ARG A 469 21.42 -3.32 -15.07
C ARG A 469 20.18 -3.69 -14.27
N GLY A 470 19.92 -2.92 -13.22
CA GLY A 470 18.71 -3.03 -12.40
C GLY A 470 18.68 -4.26 -11.49
N PRO A 471 17.54 -4.53 -10.84
CA PRO A 471 17.45 -5.55 -9.80
C PRO A 471 17.73 -6.97 -10.27
N ILE A 472 17.41 -7.31 -11.53
CA ILE A 472 17.66 -8.64 -12.08
C ILE A 472 18.98 -8.71 -12.88
N GLN A 473 19.77 -7.63 -12.86
CA GLN A 473 20.95 -7.45 -13.72
C GLN A 473 20.64 -7.86 -15.19
N LEU A 474 19.61 -7.22 -15.77
CA LEU A 474 19.18 -7.48 -17.15
C LEU A 474 20.39 -7.32 -18.07
N THR A 475 20.72 -8.39 -18.79
CA THR A 475 21.93 -8.52 -19.62
C THR A 475 21.56 -9.08 -20.99
N ASN A 476 22.34 -8.74 -22.01
CA ASN A 476 22.20 -9.12 -23.42
C ASN A 476 21.14 -8.32 -24.21
N ASN A 477 21.50 -7.89 -25.41
CA ASN A 477 20.65 -7.07 -26.30
C ASN A 477 19.27 -7.68 -26.56
N HIS A 478 19.18 -9.01 -26.68
CA HIS A 478 17.92 -9.71 -26.86
C HIS A 478 16.95 -9.48 -25.69
N ASN A 479 17.45 -9.54 -24.46
CA ASN A 479 16.63 -9.30 -23.28
C ASN A 479 16.19 -7.83 -23.15
N TYR A 480 17.06 -6.87 -23.51
CA TYR A 480 16.67 -5.46 -23.53
C TYR A 480 15.61 -5.17 -24.59
N ASP A 481 15.70 -5.78 -25.76
CA ASP A 481 14.70 -5.66 -26.82
C ASP A 481 13.34 -6.23 -26.39
N LEU A 482 13.31 -7.47 -25.86
CA LEU A 482 12.09 -8.10 -25.39
C LEU A 482 11.46 -7.35 -24.20
N ALA A 483 12.26 -6.98 -23.20
CA ALA A 483 11.80 -6.20 -22.05
C ALA A 483 11.24 -4.85 -22.50
N GLY A 484 11.97 -4.15 -23.37
CA GLY A 484 11.59 -2.84 -23.89
C GLY A 484 10.25 -2.88 -24.62
N LYS A 485 10.07 -3.84 -25.52
CA LYS A 485 8.80 -4.09 -26.21
C LYS A 485 7.66 -4.35 -25.23
N ALA A 486 7.89 -5.20 -24.22
CA ALA A 486 6.87 -5.57 -23.24
C ALA A 486 6.44 -4.39 -22.37
N ILE A 487 7.38 -3.55 -21.91
CA ILE A 487 7.09 -2.40 -21.04
C ILE A 487 6.86 -1.10 -21.81
N LYS A 488 6.87 -1.16 -23.15
CA LYS A 488 6.71 -0.04 -24.09
C LYS A 488 7.73 1.08 -23.88
N VAL A 489 8.99 0.70 -23.68
CA VAL A 489 10.15 1.60 -23.58
C VAL A 489 11.20 1.15 -24.57
N ASP A 490 11.78 2.07 -25.33
CA ASP A 490 12.86 1.76 -26.28
C ASP A 490 14.20 1.50 -25.56
N LEU A 491 14.30 0.32 -24.96
CA LEU A 491 15.49 -0.13 -24.23
C LEU A 491 16.60 -0.62 -25.16
N ILE A 492 16.30 -0.97 -26.41
CA ILE A 492 17.34 -1.35 -27.37
C ILE A 492 18.18 -0.12 -27.73
N ASN A 493 17.58 1.04 -27.96
CA ASN A 493 18.35 2.27 -28.21
C ASN A 493 18.72 3.03 -26.92
N ASN A 494 18.05 2.78 -25.79
CA ASN A 494 18.26 3.50 -24.54
C ASN A 494 18.45 2.54 -23.33
N PRO A 495 19.45 1.65 -23.36
CA PRO A 495 19.64 0.64 -22.32
C PRO A 495 19.93 1.24 -20.93
N ASP A 496 20.52 2.44 -20.87
CA ASP A 496 20.81 3.11 -19.60
C ASP A 496 19.59 3.50 -18.79
N LEU A 497 18.39 3.54 -19.39
CA LEU A 497 17.14 3.78 -18.68
C LEU A 497 16.91 2.76 -17.56
N VAL A 498 17.40 1.52 -17.72
CA VAL A 498 17.32 0.48 -16.69
C VAL A 498 18.14 0.85 -15.44
N ALA A 499 19.15 1.71 -15.58
CA ALA A 499 20.03 2.15 -14.49
C ALA A 499 19.89 3.64 -14.12
N THR A 500 19.00 4.39 -14.77
CA THR A 500 18.75 5.82 -14.49
C THR A 500 17.29 6.11 -14.12
N ASN A 501 16.34 5.27 -14.56
CA ASN A 501 14.95 5.37 -14.18
C ASN A 501 14.56 4.20 -13.27
N ARG A 502 14.37 4.51 -11.98
CA ARG A 502 14.04 3.53 -10.94
C ARG A 502 12.78 2.69 -11.21
N VAL A 503 11.75 3.26 -11.86
CA VAL A 503 10.52 2.52 -12.21
C VAL A 503 10.82 1.54 -13.34
N ILE A 504 11.50 2.00 -14.40
CA ILE A 504 11.91 1.13 -15.52
C ILE A 504 12.82 0.00 -15.01
N SER A 505 13.74 0.32 -14.10
CA SER A 505 14.61 -0.65 -13.43
C SER A 505 13.81 -1.79 -12.81
N PHE A 506 12.84 -1.49 -11.93
CA PHE A 506 11.97 -2.52 -11.35
C PHE A 506 11.09 -3.21 -12.39
N LYS A 507 10.57 -2.48 -13.39
CA LYS A 507 9.74 -3.07 -14.44
C LYS A 507 10.48 -4.15 -15.23
N THR A 508 11.76 -3.94 -15.55
CA THR A 508 12.55 -4.97 -16.25
C THR A 508 12.74 -6.23 -15.41
N ALA A 509 12.96 -6.09 -14.10
CA ALA A 509 13.08 -7.23 -13.19
C ALA A 509 11.76 -8.01 -13.06
N ILE A 510 10.64 -7.30 -12.90
CA ILE A 510 9.32 -7.94 -12.80
C ILE A 510 8.92 -8.56 -14.16
N TRP A 511 9.23 -7.91 -15.28
CA TRP A 511 9.03 -8.50 -16.61
C TRP A 511 9.75 -9.85 -16.73
N PHE A 512 11.03 -9.91 -16.36
CA PHE A 512 11.80 -11.16 -16.41
C PHE A 512 11.16 -12.23 -15.52
N TRP A 513 10.74 -11.86 -14.31
CA TRP A 513 10.08 -12.76 -13.36
C TRP A 513 8.77 -13.35 -13.89
N MET A 514 7.98 -12.53 -14.59
CA MET A 514 6.64 -12.88 -15.06
C MET A 514 6.62 -13.59 -16.43
N THR A 515 7.72 -13.54 -17.19
CA THR A 515 7.73 -13.94 -18.60
C THR A 515 8.42 -15.29 -18.81
N PRO A 516 7.73 -16.33 -19.27
CA PRO A 516 8.37 -17.56 -19.75
C PRO A 516 9.27 -17.28 -20.95
N GLN A 517 10.39 -18.00 -21.08
CA GLN A 517 11.32 -17.86 -22.21
C GLN A 517 11.77 -19.24 -22.66
N ASP A 518 11.53 -19.57 -23.93
CA ASP A 518 11.84 -20.89 -24.52
C ASP A 518 11.29 -22.05 -23.67
N ASN A 519 12.16 -22.94 -23.19
CA ASN A 519 11.82 -24.06 -22.32
C ASN A 519 11.75 -23.70 -20.82
N LYS A 520 12.00 -22.44 -20.46
CA LYS A 520 11.92 -21.94 -19.08
C LYS A 520 10.49 -21.47 -18.78
N PRO A 521 9.82 -22.00 -17.74
CA PRO A 521 8.60 -21.39 -17.25
C PRO A 521 8.91 -20.01 -16.63
N SER A 522 7.88 -19.20 -16.37
CA SER A 522 8.07 -17.99 -15.57
C SER A 522 8.34 -18.35 -14.10
N SER A 523 9.21 -17.58 -13.46
CA SER A 523 9.47 -17.67 -12.02
C SER A 523 8.19 -17.47 -11.20
N HIS A 524 7.31 -16.58 -11.68
CA HIS A 524 5.95 -16.39 -11.16
C HIS A 524 5.18 -17.71 -11.06
N ASN A 525 4.98 -18.41 -12.19
CA ASN A 525 4.20 -19.65 -12.22
C ASN A 525 4.80 -20.74 -11.34
N VAL A 526 6.13 -20.80 -11.23
CA VAL A 526 6.81 -21.73 -10.32
C VAL A 526 6.43 -21.44 -8.86
N ILE A 527 6.62 -20.20 -8.39
CA ILE A 527 6.50 -19.91 -6.95
C ILE A 527 5.05 -19.94 -6.45
N ILE A 528 4.08 -19.67 -7.33
CA ILE A 528 2.65 -19.75 -7.01
C ILE A 528 2.06 -21.16 -7.20
N GLY A 529 2.89 -22.13 -7.59
CA GLY A 529 2.48 -23.53 -7.77
C GLY A 529 1.64 -23.81 -9.02
N GLN A 530 1.73 -22.95 -10.04
CA GLN A 530 1.04 -23.12 -11.33
C GLN A 530 1.89 -23.78 -12.42
N TRP A 531 3.19 -23.97 -12.19
CA TRP A 531 4.03 -24.75 -13.08
C TRP A 531 4.01 -26.24 -12.71
N THR A 532 3.65 -27.07 -13.69
CA THR A 532 3.77 -28.53 -13.59
C THR A 532 4.96 -28.99 -14.42
N PRO A 533 5.97 -29.65 -13.84
CA PRO A 533 7.14 -30.13 -14.59
C PRO A 533 6.72 -31.08 -15.73
N SER A 534 7.34 -30.93 -16.89
CA SER A 534 7.22 -31.88 -18.00
C SER A 534 7.96 -33.20 -17.69
N PRO A 535 7.80 -34.26 -18.50
CA PRO A 535 8.64 -35.45 -18.41
C PRO A 535 10.14 -35.12 -18.52
N ALA A 536 10.51 -34.19 -19.42
CA ALA A 536 11.89 -33.73 -19.58
C ALA A 536 12.40 -33.04 -18.31
N ASP A 537 11.58 -32.20 -17.67
CA ASP A 537 11.94 -31.53 -16.41
C ASP A 537 12.17 -32.53 -15.28
N ARG A 538 11.27 -33.51 -15.12
CA ARG A 538 11.44 -34.58 -14.12
C ARG A 538 12.73 -35.38 -14.35
N SER A 539 13.03 -35.75 -15.60
CA SER A 539 14.26 -36.45 -15.95
C SER A 539 15.52 -35.61 -15.69
N ALA A 540 15.39 -34.28 -15.80
CA ALA A 540 16.42 -33.31 -15.51
C ALA A 540 16.53 -32.95 -14.01
N GLY A 541 15.75 -33.59 -13.14
CA GLY A 541 15.70 -33.28 -11.71
C GLY A 541 15.04 -31.94 -11.37
N ARG A 542 14.44 -31.25 -12.33
CA ARG A 542 13.79 -29.94 -12.14
C ARG A 542 12.43 -30.12 -11.48
N VAL A 543 12.32 -29.67 -10.23
CA VAL A 543 11.12 -29.81 -9.39
C VAL A 543 10.64 -28.45 -8.89
N PRO A 544 9.33 -28.27 -8.61
CA PRO A 544 8.81 -26.98 -8.15
C PRO A 544 9.45 -26.54 -6.83
N GLY A 545 9.91 -25.29 -6.77
CA GLY A 545 10.56 -24.71 -5.59
C GLY A 545 11.47 -23.54 -5.95
N TYR A 546 12.13 -22.97 -4.93
CA TYR A 546 13.01 -21.82 -5.13
C TYR A 546 14.25 -22.16 -5.99
N GLY A 547 14.72 -23.42 -5.94
CA GLY A 547 15.89 -23.85 -6.71
C GLY A 547 15.68 -23.79 -8.22
N VAL A 548 14.51 -24.17 -8.73
CA VAL A 548 14.25 -24.09 -10.19
C VAL A 548 14.13 -22.63 -10.66
N ILE A 549 13.80 -21.69 -9.77
CA ILE A 549 13.86 -20.24 -10.05
C ILE A 549 15.31 -19.79 -10.26
N THR A 550 16.23 -20.25 -9.42
CA THR A 550 17.68 -20.03 -9.63
C THR A 550 18.13 -20.63 -10.98
N ASN A 551 17.60 -21.81 -11.34
CA ASN A 551 17.89 -22.44 -12.63
C ASN A 551 17.38 -21.61 -13.83
N ILE A 552 16.18 -21.02 -13.73
CA ILE A 552 15.63 -20.12 -14.75
C ILE A 552 16.54 -18.90 -14.96
N ILE A 553 16.98 -18.28 -13.86
CA ILE A 553 17.76 -17.03 -13.88
C ILE A 553 19.19 -17.28 -14.38
N ASN A 554 19.91 -18.22 -13.77
CA ASN A 554 21.33 -18.42 -14.07
C ASN A 554 21.79 -19.90 -14.01
N GLY A 555 20.90 -20.84 -14.34
CA GLY A 555 21.18 -22.26 -14.19
C GLY A 555 22.39 -22.77 -14.96
N GLY A 556 22.70 -22.19 -16.12
CA GLY A 556 23.87 -22.57 -16.92
C GLY A 556 25.20 -22.42 -16.17
N LEU A 557 25.29 -21.48 -15.24
CA LEU A 557 26.47 -21.24 -14.41
C LEU A 557 26.34 -21.86 -13.01
N GLU A 558 25.13 -21.89 -12.44
CA GLU A 558 24.93 -22.19 -11.01
C GLU A 558 24.37 -23.57 -10.71
N CYS A 559 23.66 -24.21 -11.64
CA CYS A 559 22.92 -25.45 -11.38
C CYS A 559 23.58 -26.67 -12.02
N GLY A 560 23.39 -27.85 -11.41
CA GLY A 560 23.89 -29.11 -11.96
C GLY A 560 25.42 -29.23 -12.00
N LYS A 561 26.15 -28.44 -11.20
CA LYS A 561 27.63 -28.42 -11.16
C LYS A 561 28.23 -29.42 -10.17
N GLY A 562 27.37 -30.11 -9.41
CA GLY A 562 27.78 -31.06 -8.38
C GLY A 562 28.34 -30.39 -7.11
N PRO A 563 28.57 -31.18 -6.04
CA PRO A 563 28.96 -30.67 -4.73
C PRO A 563 30.36 -30.03 -4.69
N ASN A 564 31.23 -30.35 -5.65
CA ASN A 564 32.62 -29.90 -5.67
C ASN A 564 32.82 -28.52 -6.32
N ASN A 565 31.83 -27.98 -7.02
CA ASN A 565 31.92 -26.63 -7.59
C ASN A 565 31.54 -25.58 -6.52
N LYS A 566 32.54 -25.19 -5.72
CA LYS A 566 32.36 -24.25 -4.62
C LYS A 566 31.74 -22.92 -5.07
N GLU A 567 32.19 -22.35 -6.19
CA GLU A 567 31.71 -21.05 -6.66
C GLU A 567 30.21 -21.09 -7.01
N ALA A 568 29.78 -22.09 -7.78
CA ALA A 568 28.37 -22.28 -8.11
C ALA A 568 27.54 -22.49 -6.84
N ASN A 569 28.03 -23.33 -5.93
CA ASN A 569 27.33 -23.67 -4.69
C ASN A 569 27.22 -22.47 -3.73
N ASP A 570 28.26 -21.61 -3.66
CA ASP A 570 28.24 -20.38 -2.86
C ASP A 570 27.21 -19.37 -3.41
N LYS A 571 27.12 -19.22 -4.74
CA LYS A 571 26.10 -18.35 -5.37
C LYS A 571 24.68 -18.82 -5.08
N VAL A 572 24.43 -20.13 -5.24
CA VAL A 572 23.13 -20.74 -4.90
C VAL A 572 22.83 -20.58 -3.41
N ALA A 573 23.82 -20.78 -2.54
CA ALA A 573 23.66 -20.61 -1.09
C ALA A 573 23.32 -19.16 -0.71
N ASP A 574 23.92 -18.17 -1.39
CA ASP A 574 23.63 -16.75 -1.15
C ASP A 574 22.18 -16.38 -1.53
N ARG A 575 21.70 -16.84 -2.69
CA ARG A 575 20.28 -16.71 -3.09
C ARG A 575 19.34 -17.30 -2.03
N ILE A 576 19.65 -18.52 -1.58
CA ILE A 576 18.88 -19.20 -0.52
C ILE A 576 18.95 -18.43 0.80
N GLY A 577 20.08 -17.84 1.13
CA GLY A 577 20.29 -17.04 2.33
C GLY A 577 19.39 -15.81 2.39
N PHE A 578 19.33 -15.03 1.30
CA PHE A 578 18.38 -13.93 1.15
C PHE A 578 16.93 -14.42 1.27
N TYR A 579 16.57 -15.49 0.58
CA TYR A 579 15.21 -16.03 0.60
C TYR A 579 14.78 -16.48 2.01
N LYS A 580 15.65 -17.20 2.73
CA LYS A 580 15.40 -17.59 4.12
C LYS A 580 15.23 -16.38 5.04
N ARG A 581 16.08 -15.35 4.91
CA ARG A 581 15.95 -14.11 5.69
C ARG A 581 14.60 -13.44 5.42
N TYR A 582 14.20 -13.32 4.16
CA TYR A 582 12.96 -12.64 3.79
C TYR A 582 11.73 -13.44 4.21
N CYS A 583 11.73 -14.76 4.04
CA CYS A 583 10.69 -15.62 4.59
C CYS A 583 10.57 -15.49 6.11
N ASN A 584 11.68 -15.44 6.85
CA ASN A 584 11.66 -15.25 8.31
C ASN A 584 11.02 -13.92 8.71
N ILE A 585 11.40 -12.81 8.04
CA ILE A 585 10.80 -11.49 8.27
C ILE A 585 9.30 -11.50 7.97
N LEU A 586 8.87 -12.22 6.94
CA LEU A 586 7.48 -12.32 6.50
C LEU A 586 6.64 -13.37 7.26
N GLY A 587 7.26 -14.16 8.14
CA GLY A 587 6.61 -15.22 8.90
C GLY A 587 6.21 -16.44 8.06
N LEU A 588 7.01 -16.78 7.04
CA LEU A 588 6.77 -17.88 6.10
C LEU A 588 7.69 -19.07 6.36
N GLY A 589 7.19 -20.28 6.08
CA GLY A 589 8.05 -21.43 5.80
C GLY A 589 8.72 -21.31 4.42
N TYR A 590 9.93 -21.85 4.29
CA TYR A 590 10.73 -21.72 3.07
C TYR A 590 10.18 -22.54 1.89
N GLY A 591 9.43 -23.61 2.18
CA GLY A 591 9.05 -24.61 1.19
C GLY A 591 10.18 -25.61 0.95
N ASN A 592 9.97 -26.51 -0.01
CA ASN A 592 10.91 -27.56 -0.39
C ASN A 592 11.74 -27.12 -1.61
N ASN A 593 12.75 -27.93 -1.96
CA ASN A 593 13.52 -27.79 -3.21
C ASN A 593 14.14 -26.40 -3.37
N LEU A 594 14.90 -25.97 -2.36
CA LEU A 594 15.48 -24.61 -2.31
C LEU A 594 16.70 -24.45 -3.22
N ASP A 595 17.42 -25.54 -3.50
CA ASP A 595 18.62 -25.54 -4.32
C ASP A 595 18.39 -26.18 -5.70
N CYS A 596 19.37 -25.98 -6.58
CA CYS A 596 19.40 -26.57 -7.92
C CYS A 596 20.66 -27.40 -8.17
N SER A 597 21.34 -27.86 -7.11
CA SER A 597 22.64 -28.54 -7.20
C SER A 597 22.59 -29.79 -8.08
N ASN A 598 21.46 -30.52 -8.04
CA ASN A 598 21.20 -31.73 -8.82
C ASN A 598 20.23 -31.50 -9.99
N GLN A 599 19.90 -30.25 -10.32
CA GLN A 599 19.02 -29.93 -11.45
C GLN A 599 19.85 -29.65 -12.69
N LYS A 600 19.55 -30.33 -13.81
CA LYS A 600 20.17 -29.98 -15.10
C LYS A 600 19.72 -28.56 -15.50
N PRO A 601 20.65 -27.69 -15.94
CA PRO A 601 20.31 -26.34 -16.38
C PRO A 601 19.21 -26.30 -17.46
N PHE A 602 18.40 -25.25 -17.47
CA PHE A 602 17.62 -24.90 -18.66
C PHE A 602 18.57 -24.31 -19.72
N GLY A 603 18.55 -24.89 -20.91
CA GLY A 603 19.42 -24.52 -22.03
C GLY A 603 19.31 -25.57 -23.12
#